data_AF-A0A970FVX6-F1
#
_entry.id   AF-A0A970FVX6-F1
#
_cell.length_a   1.000
_cell.length_b   1.000
_cell.length_c   1.000
_cell.angle_alpha   90.00
_cell.angle_beta   90.00
_cell.angle_gamma   90.00
#
_symmetry.space_group_name_H-M   'P 1'
#
loop_
_entity.id
_entity.type
_entity.pdbx_description
1 polymer ?
#
loop_
_entity_poly.entity_id
_entity_poly.type
_entity_poly.pdbx_seq_one_letter_code
_entity_poly.pdbx_strand_id
1 'polypeptide(L)'
;MENLLKRIEETGIVPVVKIERVEDAVNLAAALREGGLPCAEITFRTSAAAGAIGQITSAFSDMLVGAGTVLTTEQANAAIEAGAHFIVSPGLNPAVVKYCVERGFPVIPGIATPSELEQAISFGLKAVKFFPAENAGGIAMIKAMSAPYTDIKFMPTGGINAENLNSYLDFPKVIACGGSWMVKPELINAGDFEAIKGLARQAVEKMLGFSVAHIGINQPDQNSAESAAVRFAELFGFEQKHGNSSIFASAGIEIMKGAGLGASGHIAIKTNYINRAMAYLRCAGAEFDMGTAKYDEKGKLKAVYLKEEIGGFAIHLVQK
;
A
#
# COMPACT_ATOMS: atom_id res chain seq x y z
N MET A 1 -3.54 16.80 -6.92
CA MET A 1 -2.34 15.93 -6.89
C MET A 1 -2.16 15.24 -5.54
N GLU A 2 -2.16 15.94 -4.41
CA GLU A 2 -1.87 15.34 -3.08
C GLU A 2 -2.82 14.19 -2.70
N ASN A 3 -4.12 14.33 -2.96
CA ASN A 3 -5.09 13.26 -2.69
C ASN A 3 -4.83 12.00 -3.55
N LEU A 4 -4.43 12.17 -4.81
CA LEU A 4 -4.07 11.04 -5.69
C LEU A 4 -2.82 10.31 -5.19
N LEU A 5 -1.74 11.02 -4.89
CA LEU A 5 -0.50 10.40 -4.44
C LEU A 5 -0.69 9.65 -3.13
N LYS A 6 -1.54 10.19 -2.23
CA LYS A 6 -1.94 9.50 -1.01
C LYS A 6 -2.69 8.20 -1.30
N ARG A 7 -3.67 8.20 -2.23
CA ARG A 7 -4.37 6.98 -2.66
C ARG A 7 -3.39 5.95 -3.24
N ILE A 8 -2.43 6.37 -4.07
CA ILE A 8 -1.37 5.49 -4.58
C ILE A 8 -0.54 4.93 -3.42
N GLU A 9 -0.14 5.77 -2.47
CA GLU A 9 0.64 5.35 -1.31
C GLU A 9 -0.09 4.31 -0.45
N GLU A 10 -1.39 4.50 -0.25
CA GLU A 10 -2.28 3.59 0.48
C GLU A 10 -2.41 2.23 -0.21
N THR A 11 -2.37 2.18 -1.55
CA THR A 11 -2.40 0.89 -2.29
C THR A 11 -1.09 0.11 -2.16
N GLY A 12 0.06 0.79 -2.13
CA GLY A 12 1.40 0.21 -2.01
C GLY A 12 1.89 -0.60 -3.22
N ILE A 13 1.00 -1.21 -3.99
CA ILE A 13 1.30 -1.96 -5.23
C ILE A 13 0.39 -1.43 -6.33
N VAL A 14 0.96 -1.11 -7.49
CA VAL A 14 0.21 -0.72 -8.70
C VAL A 14 0.37 -1.83 -9.76
N PRO A 15 -0.69 -2.61 -10.05
CA PRO A 15 -0.66 -3.63 -11.09
C PRO A 15 -0.46 -2.99 -12.47
N VAL A 16 0.61 -3.35 -13.18
CA VAL A 16 0.92 -2.85 -14.53
C VAL A 16 0.36 -3.83 -15.55
N VAL A 17 -0.73 -3.44 -16.20
CA VAL A 17 -1.58 -4.31 -17.02
C VAL A 17 -1.31 -4.10 -18.51
N LYS A 18 -1.10 -5.20 -19.22
CA LYS A 18 -1.25 -5.26 -20.68
C LYS A 18 -2.53 -6.04 -20.97
N ILE A 19 -3.53 -5.36 -21.52
CA ILE A 19 -4.85 -5.96 -21.82
C ILE A 19 -5.09 -5.92 -23.32
N GLU A 20 -5.43 -7.05 -23.93
CA GLU A 20 -5.61 -7.15 -25.38
C GLU A 20 -7.06 -6.93 -25.83
N ARG A 21 -8.03 -7.20 -24.93
CA ARG A 21 -9.47 -7.18 -25.19
C ARG A 21 -10.17 -6.28 -24.19
N VAL A 22 -11.03 -5.39 -24.66
CA VAL A 22 -11.76 -4.47 -23.78
C VAL A 22 -12.71 -5.24 -22.87
N GLU A 23 -13.25 -6.36 -23.34
CA GLU A 23 -14.23 -7.20 -22.66
C GLU A 23 -13.68 -7.84 -21.37
N ASP A 24 -12.36 -7.98 -21.25
CA ASP A 24 -11.70 -8.53 -20.06
C ASP A 24 -11.56 -7.49 -18.94
N ALA A 25 -11.76 -6.20 -19.23
CA ALA A 25 -11.37 -5.10 -18.36
C ALA A 25 -12.14 -5.09 -17.03
N VAL A 26 -13.46 -5.26 -17.08
CA VAL A 26 -14.31 -5.24 -15.88
C VAL A 26 -14.02 -6.44 -14.98
N ASN A 27 -13.83 -7.63 -15.55
CA ASN A 27 -13.54 -8.84 -14.78
C ASN A 27 -12.14 -8.79 -14.14
N LEU A 28 -11.14 -8.28 -14.88
CA LEU A 28 -9.81 -8.02 -14.34
C LEU A 28 -9.87 -7.04 -13.16
N ALA A 29 -10.61 -5.94 -13.31
CA ALA A 29 -10.78 -4.94 -12.27
C ALA A 29 -11.49 -5.51 -11.03
N ALA A 30 -12.54 -6.31 -11.21
CA ALA A 30 -13.22 -7.00 -10.12
C ALA A 30 -12.25 -7.92 -9.35
N ALA A 31 -11.47 -8.75 -10.06
CA ALA A 31 -10.49 -9.64 -9.45
C ALA A 31 -9.42 -8.89 -8.64
N LEU A 32 -8.92 -7.77 -9.16
CA LEU A 32 -7.96 -6.91 -8.45
C LEU A 32 -8.56 -6.30 -7.18
N ARG A 33 -9.79 -5.77 -7.27
CA ARG A 33 -10.53 -5.20 -6.12
C ARG A 33 -10.75 -6.26 -5.03
N GLU A 34 -11.26 -7.43 -5.40
CA GLU A 34 -11.50 -8.55 -4.47
C GLU A 34 -10.20 -9.16 -3.91
N GLY A 35 -9.11 -9.02 -4.65
CA GLY A 35 -7.76 -9.33 -4.21
C GLY A 35 -7.14 -8.29 -3.26
N GLY A 36 -7.82 -7.17 -3.00
CA GLY A 36 -7.34 -6.12 -2.10
C GLY A 36 -6.50 -5.04 -2.78
N LEU A 37 -6.46 -5.01 -4.11
CA LEU A 37 -5.74 -4.01 -4.91
C LEU A 37 -6.71 -3.25 -5.82
N PRO A 38 -7.49 -2.29 -5.28
CA PRO A 38 -8.43 -1.48 -6.05
C PRO A 38 -7.69 -0.41 -6.88
N CYS A 39 -6.68 -0.82 -7.67
CA CYS A 39 -5.97 0.03 -8.60
C CYS A 39 -5.38 -0.74 -9.79
N ALA A 40 -5.13 -0.05 -10.90
CA ALA A 40 -4.43 -0.59 -12.06
C ALA A 40 -3.78 0.52 -12.92
N GLU A 41 -2.59 0.25 -13.46
CA GLU A 41 -1.95 1.01 -14.55
C GLU A 41 -2.20 0.27 -15.87
N ILE A 42 -3.17 0.72 -16.68
CA ILE A 42 -3.49 0.13 -17.99
C ILE A 42 -2.53 0.68 -19.04
N THR A 43 -1.67 -0.17 -19.60
CA THR A 43 -0.64 0.28 -20.55
C THR A 43 -1.19 0.51 -21.96
N PHE A 44 -0.86 1.65 -22.57
CA PHE A 44 -1.16 2.03 -23.97
C PHE A 44 -0.31 1.25 -25.01
N ARG A 45 -0.03 -0.02 -24.71
CA ARG A 45 0.68 -0.96 -25.59
C ARG A 45 -0.26 -1.75 -26.50
N THR A 46 -1.57 -1.56 -26.32
CA THR A 46 -2.63 -2.22 -27.09
C THR A 46 -3.70 -1.19 -27.44
N SER A 47 -4.47 -1.44 -28.51
CA SER A 47 -5.59 -0.58 -28.89
C SER A 47 -6.75 -0.61 -27.88
N ALA A 48 -6.80 -1.65 -27.04
CA ALA A 48 -7.83 -1.83 -26.01
C ALA A 48 -7.67 -0.88 -24.81
N ALA A 49 -6.52 -0.21 -24.64
CA ALA A 49 -6.20 0.52 -23.41
C ALA A 49 -7.24 1.59 -23.03
N ALA A 50 -7.61 2.47 -23.96
CA ALA A 50 -8.59 3.54 -23.68
C ALA A 50 -9.99 2.96 -23.38
N GLY A 51 -10.44 1.97 -24.17
CA GLY A 51 -11.72 1.30 -23.94
C GLY A 51 -11.77 0.57 -22.59
N ALA A 52 -10.69 -0.12 -22.22
CA ALA A 52 -10.56 -0.80 -20.93
C ALA A 52 -10.60 0.19 -19.76
N ILE A 53 -9.89 1.32 -19.85
CA ILE A 53 -9.95 2.38 -18.84
C ILE A 53 -11.39 2.85 -18.66
N GLY A 54 -12.09 3.19 -19.76
CA GLY A 54 -13.48 3.67 -19.71
C GLY A 54 -14.45 2.66 -19.10
N GLN A 55 -14.31 1.36 -19.41
CA GLN A 55 -15.16 0.34 -18.80
C GLN A 55 -14.89 0.19 -17.30
N ILE A 56 -13.63 0.18 -16.87
CA ILE A 56 -13.27 -0.01 -15.46
C ILE A 56 -13.76 1.17 -14.63
N THR A 57 -13.50 2.41 -15.08
CA THR A 57 -13.85 3.62 -14.34
C THR A 57 -15.36 3.83 -14.26
N SER A 58 -16.10 3.40 -15.29
CA SER A 58 -17.57 3.39 -15.27
C SER A 58 -18.14 2.32 -14.33
N ALA A 59 -17.52 1.14 -14.25
CA ALA A 59 -17.99 0.04 -13.44
C ALA A 59 -17.64 0.19 -11.94
N PHE A 60 -16.48 0.78 -11.63
CA PHE A 60 -15.94 0.82 -10.27
C PHE A 60 -15.39 2.21 -9.91
N SER A 61 -16.24 3.06 -9.32
CA SER A 61 -15.87 4.43 -8.93
C SER A 61 -14.82 4.49 -7.82
N ASP A 62 -14.66 3.42 -7.04
CA ASP A 62 -13.66 3.31 -5.97
C ASP A 62 -12.28 2.90 -6.48
N MET A 63 -12.18 2.36 -7.70
CA MET A 63 -10.93 1.85 -8.27
C MET A 63 -10.06 2.99 -8.84
N LEU A 64 -8.79 2.98 -8.46
CA LEU A 64 -7.82 3.94 -8.98
C LEU A 64 -7.18 3.43 -10.29
N VAL A 65 -7.59 4.02 -11.42
CA VAL A 65 -7.09 3.64 -12.76
C VAL A 65 -6.14 4.69 -13.32
N GLY A 66 -4.93 4.28 -13.68
CA GLY A 66 -3.95 5.09 -14.41
C GLY A 66 -3.70 4.57 -15.82
N ALA A 67 -3.22 5.44 -16.70
CA ALA A 67 -2.79 5.09 -18.06
C ALA A 67 -1.27 5.00 -18.13
N GLY A 68 -0.75 3.80 -18.36
CA GLY A 68 0.68 3.52 -18.48
C GLY A 68 1.19 3.56 -19.92
N THR A 69 2.50 3.64 -20.08
CA THR A 69 3.16 3.64 -21.41
C THR A 69 2.63 4.74 -22.35
N VAL A 70 2.27 5.90 -21.80
CA VAL A 70 1.87 7.05 -22.61
C VAL A 70 3.11 7.75 -23.16
N LEU A 71 3.20 7.84 -24.49
CA LEU A 71 4.37 8.36 -25.22
C LEU A 71 4.08 9.66 -25.97
N THR A 72 2.80 9.95 -26.25
CA THR A 72 2.38 11.13 -27.01
C THR A 72 1.26 11.89 -26.30
N THR A 73 1.04 13.14 -26.72
CA THR A 73 -0.04 14.00 -26.21
C THR A 73 -1.42 13.48 -26.59
N GLU A 74 -1.54 12.82 -27.73
CA GLU A 74 -2.79 12.21 -28.22
C GLU A 74 -3.18 11.02 -27.36
N GLN A 75 -2.21 10.19 -26.97
CA GLN A 75 -2.44 9.09 -26.02
C GLN A 75 -2.82 9.61 -24.63
N ALA A 76 -2.17 10.68 -24.17
CA ALA A 76 -2.54 11.34 -22.92
C ALA A 76 -3.98 11.85 -22.97
N ASN A 77 -4.37 12.54 -24.06
CA ASN A 77 -5.74 13.03 -24.25
C ASN A 77 -6.75 11.88 -24.28
N ALA A 78 -6.49 10.81 -25.04
CA ALA A 78 -7.37 9.65 -25.11
C ALA A 78 -7.54 8.95 -23.76
N ALA A 79 -6.48 8.86 -22.95
CA ALA A 79 -6.55 8.34 -21.59
C ALA A 79 -7.41 9.21 -20.66
N ILE A 80 -7.25 10.53 -20.74
CA ILE A 80 -8.01 11.50 -19.95
C ILE A 80 -9.50 11.42 -20.32
N GLU A 81 -9.83 11.41 -21.61
CA GLU A 81 -11.19 11.29 -22.12
C GLU A 81 -11.83 9.96 -21.73
N ALA A 82 -11.06 8.88 -21.66
CA ALA A 82 -11.51 7.58 -21.17
C ALA A 82 -11.75 7.54 -19.65
N GLY A 83 -11.38 8.58 -18.91
CA GLY A 83 -11.59 8.67 -17.46
C GLY A 83 -10.43 8.14 -16.62
N ALA A 84 -9.21 8.06 -17.15
CA ALA A 84 -8.03 7.80 -16.32
C ALA A 84 -7.94 8.85 -15.19
N HIS A 85 -7.31 8.47 -14.07
CA HIS A 85 -7.07 9.37 -12.94
C HIS A 85 -5.66 9.98 -12.96
N PHE A 86 -4.73 9.33 -13.66
CA PHE A 86 -3.34 9.77 -13.80
C PHE A 86 -2.65 9.14 -15.01
N ILE A 87 -1.62 9.81 -15.51
CA ILE A 87 -0.75 9.35 -16.60
C ILE A 87 0.58 8.83 -16.05
N VAL A 88 1.08 7.76 -16.64
CA VAL A 88 2.41 7.21 -16.40
C VAL A 88 3.11 6.98 -17.75
N SER A 89 4.33 7.47 -17.85
CA SER A 89 5.21 7.23 -19.01
C SER A 89 6.45 6.45 -18.58
N PRO A 90 7.09 5.66 -19.47
CA PRO A 90 8.27 4.88 -19.13
C PRO A 90 9.52 5.75 -19.00
N GLY A 91 9.53 6.92 -19.63
CA GLY A 91 10.57 7.95 -19.52
C GLY A 91 9.95 9.35 -19.44
N LEU A 92 10.77 10.37 -19.23
CA LEU A 92 10.33 11.76 -19.15
C LEU A 92 10.38 12.39 -20.55
N ASN A 93 9.24 12.49 -21.21
CA ASN A 93 9.10 13.30 -22.42
C ASN A 93 8.55 14.69 -22.03
N PRO A 94 9.33 15.78 -22.18
CA PRO A 94 8.91 17.13 -21.81
C PRO A 94 7.59 17.56 -22.45
N ALA A 95 7.31 17.15 -23.69
CA ALA A 95 6.08 17.52 -24.38
C ALA A 95 4.84 16.91 -23.70
N VAL A 96 4.90 15.63 -23.33
CA VAL A 96 3.80 14.93 -22.64
C VAL A 96 3.62 15.46 -21.22
N VAL A 97 4.72 15.65 -20.48
CA VAL A 97 4.68 16.18 -19.11
C VAL A 97 4.08 17.58 -19.11
N LYS A 98 4.58 18.47 -19.95
CA LYS A 98 4.06 19.84 -20.08
C LYS A 98 2.57 19.84 -20.44
N TYR A 99 2.17 19.01 -21.41
CA TYR A 99 0.77 18.89 -21.82
C TYR A 99 -0.16 18.52 -20.66
N CYS A 100 0.24 17.56 -19.82
CA CYS A 100 -0.53 17.13 -18.65
C CYS A 100 -0.55 18.21 -17.56
N VAL A 101 0.61 18.79 -17.25
CA VAL A 101 0.76 19.83 -16.21
C VAL A 101 -0.05 21.08 -16.55
N GLU A 102 -0.01 21.56 -17.79
CA GLU A 102 -0.78 22.74 -18.23
C GLU A 102 -2.30 22.54 -18.13
N ARG A 103 -2.77 21.28 -18.16
CA ARG A 103 -4.18 20.90 -17.97
C ARG A 103 -4.53 20.59 -16.51
N GLY A 104 -3.56 20.69 -15.60
CA GLY A 104 -3.73 20.27 -14.21
C GLY A 104 -3.95 18.76 -14.04
N PHE A 105 -3.64 17.95 -15.06
CA PHE A 105 -3.87 16.52 -15.03
C PHE A 105 -2.66 15.77 -14.46
N PRO A 106 -2.84 14.84 -13.50
CA PRO A 106 -1.71 14.17 -12.86
C PRO A 106 -0.85 13.33 -13.80
N VAL A 107 0.47 13.49 -13.72
CA VAL A 107 1.45 12.71 -14.47
C VAL A 107 2.61 12.28 -13.57
N ILE A 108 3.03 11.01 -13.71
CA ILE A 108 4.15 10.38 -13.00
C ILE A 108 5.11 9.83 -14.06
N PRO A 109 6.02 10.65 -14.62
CA PRO A 109 6.91 10.22 -15.68
C PRO A 109 8.04 9.33 -15.15
N GLY A 110 8.52 8.43 -16.00
CA GLY A 110 9.68 7.57 -15.73
C GLY A 110 11.00 8.33 -15.78
N ILE A 111 11.92 8.02 -14.87
CA ILE A 111 13.30 8.49 -14.84
C ILE A 111 14.23 7.35 -14.42
N ALA A 112 15.51 7.46 -14.76
CA ALA A 112 16.58 6.58 -14.30
C ALA A 112 17.81 7.34 -13.76
N THR A 113 17.89 8.65 -13.95
CA THR A 113 19.08 9.47 -13.63
C THR A 113 18.74 10.75 -12.83
N PRO A 114 19.73 11.35 -12.14
CA PRO A 114 19.56 12.65 -11.47
C PRO A 114 19.14 13.79 -12.40
N SER A 115 19.69 13.86 -13.61
CA SER A 115 19.35 14.94 -14.57
C SER A 115 17.88 14.90 -15.00
N GLU A 116 17.33 13.71 -15.21
CA GLU A 116 15.90 13.54 -15.51
C GLU A 116 15.03 13.86 -14.29
N LEU A 117 15.51 13.54 -13.08
CA LEU A 117 14.84 13.91 -11.84
C LEU A 117 14.79 15.44 -11.66
N GLU A 118 15.87 16.16 -11.92
CA GLU A 118 15.87 17.63 -11.93
C GLU A 118 14.90 18.20 -12.96
N GLN A 119 14.83 17.58 -14.15
CA GLN A 119 13.85 17.97 -15.16
C GLN A 119 12.42 17.79 -14.65
N ALA A 120 12.10 16.66 -13.99
CA ALA A 120 10.79 16.45 -13.36
C ALA A 120 10.47 17.50 -12.30
N ILE A 121 11.45 17.86 -11.47
CA ILE A 121 11.32 18.90 -10.44
C ILE A 121 11.05 20.27 -11.08
N SER A 122 11.70 20.60 -12.20
CA SER A 122 11.46 21.87 -12.90
C SER A 122 10.04 22.00 -13.47
N PHE A 123 9.36 20.88 -13.73
CA PHE A 123 7.92 20.84 -14.05
C PHE A 123 7.02 20.90 -12.81
N GLY A 124 7.58 21.03 -11.60
CA GLY A 124 6.83 21.08 -10.35
C GLY A 124 6.30 19.72 -9.87
N LEU A 125 6.77 18.61 -10.45
CA LEU A 125 6.31 17.27 -10.09
C LEU A 125 6.78 16.87 -8.68
N LYS A 126 5.93 16.13 -7.98
CA LYS A 126 6.19 15.63 -6.60
C LYS A 126 6.44 14.12 -6.54
N ALA A 127 6.18 13.41 -7.64
CA ALA A 127 6.45 11.99 -7.76
C ALA A 127 6.94 11.65 -9.16
N VAL A 128 7.85 10.70 -9.26
CA VAL A 128 8.36 10.14 -10.51
C VAL A 128 8.29 8.61 -10.47
N LYS A 129 8.18 7.99 -11.64
CA LYS A 129 8.38 6.55 -11.79
C LYS A 129 9.88 6.29 -11.91
N PHE A 130 10.40 5.32 -11.18
CA PHE A 130 11.80 4.89 -11.35
C PHE A 130 11.81 3.61 -12.18
N PHE A 131 12.31 3.68 -13.41
CA PHE A 131 12.19 2.59 -14.38
C PHE A 131 13.40 2.53 -15.32
N PRO A 132 13.93 1.33 -15.63
CA PRO A 132 13.62 0.02 -15.04
C PRO A 132 14.34 -0.18 -13.70
N ALA A 133 13.59 -0.33 -12.59
CA ALA A 133 14.11 -0.19 -11.23
C ALA A 133 15.31 -1.09 -10.91
N GLU A 134 15.18 -2.41 -11.00
CA GLU A 134 16.28 -3.34 -10.66
C GLU A 134 17.51 -3.10 -11.56
N ASN A 135 17.30 -2.95 -12.87
CA ASN A 135 18.38 -2.74 -13.84
C ASN A 135 19.08 -1.38 -13.70
N ALA A 136 18.41 -0.37 -13.14
CA ALA A 136 18.95 0.97 -12.89
C ALA A 136 19.64 1.10 -11.51
N GLY A 137 19.94 -0.01 -10.83
CA GLY A 137 20.62 -0.01 -9.52
C GLY A 137 19.69 -0.05 -8.31
N GLY A 138 18.39 -0.25 -8.54
CA GLY A 138 17.38 -0.56 -7.54
C GLY A 138 17.24 0.45 -6.41
N ILE A 139 16.91 -0.04 -5.21
CA ILE A 139 16.67 0.81 -4.04
C ILE A 139 17.90 1.62 -3.62
N ALA A 140 19.12 1.11 -3.88
CA ALA A 140 20.35 1.83 -3.59
C ALA A 140 20.47 3.10 -4.44
N MET A 141 20.13 3.02 -5.74
CA MET A 141 20.09 4.18 -6.62
C MET A 141 19.04 5.19 -6.15
N ILE A 142 17.82 4.76 -5.82
CA ILE A 142 16.78 5.66 -5.29
C ILE A 142 17.25 6.40 -4.03
N LYS A 143 17.87 5.68 -3.07
CA LYS A 143 18.40 6.29 -1.84
C LYS A 143 19.46 7.35 -2.16
N ALA A 144 20.42 7.02 -3.02
CA ALA A 144 21.48 7.94 -3.43
C ALA A 144 20.93 9.18 -4.14
N MET A 145 20.08 9.00 -5.16
CA MET A 145 19.47 10.09 -5.91
C MET A 145 18.61 10.98 -5.01
N SER A 146 17.83 10.38 -4.10
CA SER A 146 16.90 11.14 -3.29
C SER A 146 17.56 11.96 -2.17
N ALA A 147 18.84 11.75 -1.87
CA ALA A 147 19.52 12.48 -0.79
C ALA A 147 19.45 14.02 -0.98
N PRO A 148 19.80 14.59 -2.15
CA PRO A 148 19.64 16.03 -2.40
C PRO A 148 18.20 16.49 -2.67
N TYR A 149 17.29 15.61 -3.09
CA TYR A 149 15.91 15.98 -3.44
C TYR A 149 14.92 15.48 -2.36
N THR A 150 14.72 16.27 -1.31
CA THR A 150 13.97 15.84 -0.10
C THR A 150 12.49 15.58 -0.34
N ASP A 151 11.87 16.33 -1.25
CA ASP A 151 10.41 16.39 -1.38
C ASP A 151 9.85 15.44 -2.45
N ILE A 152 10.71 14.89 -3.31
CA ILE A 152 10.27 13.98 -4.38
C ILE A 152 10.01 12.57 -3.85
N LYS A 153 8.97 11.95 -4.38
CA LYS A 153 8.62 10.54 -4.18
C LYS A 153 8.88 9.69 -5.43
N PHE A 154 9.02 8.39 -5.22
CA PHE A 154 9.33 7.42 -6.26
C PHE A 154 8.27 6.33 -6.32
N MET A 155 7.96 5.90 -7.55
CA MET A 155 7.18 4.70 -7.84
C MET A 155 8.05 3.75 -8.68
N PRO A 156 8.93 2.93 -8.05
CA PRO A 156 9.78 1.98 -8.77
C PRO A 156 8.95 0.96 -9.54
N THR A 157 9.37 0.64 -10.76
CA THR A 157 8.77 -0.39 -11.61
C THR A 157 9.86 -1.07 -12.43
N GLY A 158 9.73 -2.37 -12.65
CA GLY A 158 10.68 -3.17 -13.43
C GLY A 158 11.58 -4.02 -12.52
N GLY A 159 11.38 -5.33 -12.58
CA GLY A 159 12.07 -6.32 -11.72
C GLY A 159 11.51 -6.43 -10.30
N ILE A 160 10.49 -5.64 -9.94
CA ILE A 160 9.79 -5.79 -8.66
C ILE A 160 8.96 -7.08 -8.66
N ASN A 161 9.00 -7.81 -7.54
CA ASN A 161 8.28 -9.05 -7.30
C ASN A 161 7.98 -9.20 -5.79
N ALA A 162 7.32 -10.29 -5.40
CA ALA A 162 6.93 -10.54 -4.01
C ALA A 162 8.10 -10.67 -3.01
N GLU A 163 9.31 -10.97 -3.49
CA GLU A 163 10.49 -11.16 -2.65
C GLU A 163 11.18 -9.83 -2.32
N ASN A 164 11.26 -8.90 -3.29
CA ASN A 164 11.93 -7.62 -3.11
C ASN A 164 11.00 -6.44 -2.79
N LEU A 165 9.67 -6.59 -2.94
CA LEU A 165 8.68 -5.51 -2.75
C LEU A 165 8.90 -4.69 -1.47
N ASN A 166 8.98 -5.35 -0.31
CA ASN A 166 9.06 -4.64 0.97
C ASN A 166 10.40 -3.90 1.14
N SER A 167 11.49 -4.37 0.52
CA SER A 167 12.78 -3.68 0.55
C SER A 167 12.71 -2.27 -0.08
N TYR A 168 11.80 -2.09 -1.05
CA TYR A 168 11.48 -0.78 -1.63
C TYR A 168 10.52 0.00 -0.75
N LEU A 169 9.39 -0.62 -0.37
CA LEU A 169 8.31 0.03 0.39
C LEU A 169 8.71 0.48 1.80
N ASP A 170 9.76 -0.12 2.38
CA ASP A 170 10.36 0.30 3.64
C ASP A 170 11.04 1.68 3.56
N PHE A 171 11.38 2.13 2.34
CA PHE A 171 11.96 3.45 2.17
C PHE A 171 10.86 4.53 2.07
N PRO A 172 10.79 5.52 2.97
CA PRO A 172 9.66 6.47 3.05
C PRO A 172 9.45 7.39 1.84
N LYS A 173 10.37 7.38 0.86
CA LYS A 173 10.21 8.09 -0.40
C LYS A 173 9.59 7.24 -1.49
N VAL A 174 9.39 5.94 -1.27
CA VAL A 174 8.67 5.05 -2.17
C VAL A 174 7.19 5.03 -1.78
N ILE A 175 6.33 5.55 -2.67
CA ILE A 175 4.89 5.60 -2.41
C ILE A 175 4.22 4.26 -2.70
N ALA A 176 4.56 3.64 -3.83
CA ALA A 176 4.08 2.33 -4.24
C ALA A 176 5.08 1.70 -5.20
N CYS A 177 4.99 0.40 -5.45
CA CYS A 177 5.76 -0.26 -6.49
C CYS A 177 4.85 -0.71 -7.63
N GLY A 178 5.28 -0.49 -8.87
CA GLY A 178 4.61 -1.03 -10.06
C GLY A 178 5.10 -2.44 -10.38
N GLY A 179 4.18 -3.35 -10.72
CA GLY A 179 4.53 -4.73 -11.08
C GLY A 179 3.44 -5.50 -11.81
N SER A 180 3.83 -6.55 -12.54
CA SER A 180 2.92 -7.34 -13.39
C SER A 180 2.80 -8.81 -12.99
N TRP A 181 3.50 -9.27 -11.93
CA TRP A 181 3.54 -10.70 -11.57
C TRP A 181 2.18 -11.29 -11.19
N MET A 182 1.25 -10.42 -10.80
CA MET A 182 -0.12 -10.74 -10.39
C MET A 182 -1.16 -10.55 -11.51
N VAL A 183 -0.79 -9.90 -12.62
CA VAL A 183 -1.66 -9.60 -13.77
C VAL A 183 -0.99 -10.04 -15.07
N LYS A 184 -0.50 -11.28 -15.07
CA LYS A 184 0.19 -11.87 -16.20
C LYS A 184 -0.73 -11.89 -17.44
N PRO A 185 -0.26 -11.45 -18.63
CA PRO A 185 -1.09 -11.45 -19.85
C PRO A 185 -1.70 -12.82 -20.16
N GLU A 186 -1.00 -13.91 -19.83
CA GLU A 186 -1.48 -15.27 -20.06
C GLU A 186 -2.75 -15.58 -19.25
N LEU A 187 -2.83 -15.09 -18.00
CA LEU A 187 -4.00 -15.27 -17.15
C LEU A 187 -5.18 -14.42 -17.62
N ILE A 188 -4.91 -13.17 -18.02
CA ILE A 188 -5.94 -12.26 -18.54
C ILE A 188 -6.56 -12.85 -19.83
N ASN A 189 -5.71 -13.27 -20.77
CA ASN A 189 -6.16 -13.83 -22.05
C ASN A 189 -6.92 -15.15 -21.89
N ALA A 190 -6.56 -15.95 -20.87
CA ALA A 190 -7.28 -17.17 -20.52
C ALA A 190 -8.59 -16.93 -19.75
N GLY A 191 -8.86 -15.70 -19.31
CA GLY A 191 -10.00 -15.38 -18.44
C GLY A 191 -9.87 -15.94 -17.02
N ASP A 192 -8.66 -16.26 -16.57
CA ASP A 192 -8.38 -16.82 -15.24
C ASP A 192 -8.29 -15.71 -14.17
N PHE A 193 -9.42 -15.03 -13.98
CA PHE A 193 -9.54 -13.92 -13.05
C PHE A 193 -9.50 -14.35 -11.58
N GLU A 194 -9.88 -15.59 -11.27
CA GLU A 194 -9.72 -16.17 -9.93
C GLU A 194 -8.23 -16.35 -9.57
N ALA A 195 -7.38 -16.81 -10.50
CA ALA A 195 -5.94 -16.84 -10.26
C ALA A 195 -5.36 -15.43 -10.04
N ILE A 196 -5.81 -14.43 -10.80
CA ILE A 196 -5.39 -13.02 -10.62
C ILE A 196 -5.79 -12.50 -9.24
N LYS A 197 -7.02 -12.75 -8.79
CA LYS A 197 -7.50 -12.41 -7.46
C LYS A 197 -6.65 -13.07 -6.36
N GLY A 198 -6.33 -14.35 -6.52
CA GLY A 198 -5.44 -15.07 -5.62
C GLY A 198 -4.03 -14.47 -5.55
N LEU A 199 -3.43 -14.14 -6.69
CA LEU A 199 -2.10 -13.53 -6.76
C LEU A 199 -2.08 -12.10 -6.20
N ALA A 200 -3.13 -11.33 -6.46
CA ALA A 200 -3.31 -10.00 -5.89
C ALA A 200 -3.37 -10.06 -4.36
N ARG A 201 -4.18 -10.98 -3.81
CA ARG A 201 -4.29 -11.20 -2.37
C ARG A 201 -2.96 -11.62 -1.75
N GLN A 202 -2.25 -12.57 -2.36
CA GLN A 202 -0.93 -12.98 -1.90
C GLN A 202 0.07 -11.82 -1.89
N ALA A 203 0.03 -10.95 -2.90
CA ALA A 203 0.88 -9.77 -2.96
C ALA A 203 0.58 -8.78 -1.81
N VAL A 204 -0.71 -8.54 -1.52
CA VAL A 204 -1.14 -7.69 -0.40
C VAL A 204 -0.76 -8.29 0.96
N GLU A 205 -1.00 -9.59 1.16
CA GLU A 205 -0.63 -10.30 2.39
C GLU A 205 0.87 -10.23 2.66
N LYS A 206 1.68 -10.43 1.61
CA LYS A 206 3.15 -10.28 1.69
C LYS A 206 3.57 -8.85 2.02
N MET A 207 2.91 -7.86 1.41
CA MET A 207 3.16 -6.44 1.68
C MET A 207 2.83 -6.07 3.12
N LEU A 208 1.63 -6.41 3.61
CA LEU A 208 1.13 -5.99 4.92
C LEU A 208 1.71 -6.83 6.06
N GLY A 209 2.05 -8.10 5.80
CA GLY A 209 2.73 -8.98 6.72
C GLY A 209 2.04 -9.10 8.08
N PHE A 210 0.72 -9.27 8.10
CA PHE A 210 -0.04 -9.38 9.34
C PHE A 210 0.45 -10.55 10.21
N SER A 211 0.59 -10.31 11.50
CA SER A 211 0.93 -11.36 12.48
C SER A 211 0.45 -10.99 13.87
N VAL A 212 0.06 -11.95 14.70
CA VAL A 212 -0.25 -11.67 16.11
C VAL A 212 1.01 -11.16 16.82
N ALA A 213 0.87 -10.05 17.55
CA ALA A 213 1.93 -9.42 18.32
C ALA A 213 1.89 -9.92 19.77
N HIS A 214 0.75 -9.75 20.42
CA HIS A 214 0.49 -10.16 21.79
C HIS A 214 -1.03 -10.23 22.03
N ILE A 215 -1.39 -10.91 23.11
CA ILE A 215 -2.74 -10.92 23.67
C ILE A 215 -2.68 -10.19 25.00
N GLY A 216 -3.54 -9.18 25.15
CA GLY A 216 -3.79 -8.45 26.37
C GLY A 216 -4.86 -9.13 27.20
N ILE A 217 -4.58 -9.35 28.49
CA ILE A 217 -5.51 -9.92 29.45
C ILE A 217 -5.86 -8.83 30.46
N ASN A 218 -7.12 -8.39 30.45
CA ASN A 218 -7.62 -7.40 31.39
C ASN A 218 -7.67 -7.97 32.81
N GLN A 219 -7.23 -7.18 33.79
CA GLN A 219 -7.35 -7.48 35.22
C GLN A 219 -8.10 -6.34 35.91
N PRO A 220 -8.81 -6.62 37.02
CA PRO A 220 -9.56 -5.58 37.72
C PRO A 220 -8.67 -4.48 38.30
N ASP A 221 -7.45 -4.83 38.70
CA ASP A 221 -6.50 -3.91 39.33
C ASP A 221 -5.04 -4.38 39.16
N GLN A 222 -4.11 -3.53 39.62
CA GLN A 222 -2.68 -3.78 39.57
C GLN A 222 -2.26 -5.02 40.38
N ASN A 223 -2.87 -5.27 41.55
CA ASN A 223 -2.49 -6.40 42.41
C ASN A 223 -2.84 -7.75 41.74
N SER A 224 -4.00 -7.79 41.08
CA SER A 224 -4.45 -8.95 40.30
C SER A 224 -3.55 -9.18 39.09
N ALA A 225 -3.12 -8.11 38.42
CA ALA A 225 -2.14 -8.18 37.34
C ALA A 225 -0.78 -8.71 37.79
N GLU A 226 -0.26 -8.21 38.91
CA GLU A 226 0.99 -8.69 39.50
C GLU A 226 0.89 -10.17 39.90
N SER A 227 -0.22 -10.56 40.54
CA SER A 227 -0.47 -11.95 40.93
C SER A 227 -0.51 -12.88 39.71
N ALA A 228 -1.19 -12.48 38.64
CA ALA A 228 -1.23 -13.25 37.40
C ALA A 228 0.17 -13.35 36.74
N ALA A 229 0.93 -12.25 36.69
CA ALA A 229 2.28 -12.23 36.12
C ALA A 229 3.25 -13.13 36.91
N VAL A 230 3.19 -13.07 38.24
CA VAL A 230 3.94 -13.97 39.15
C VAL A 230 3.56 -15.41 38.88
N ARG A 231 2.26 -15.71 38.72
CA ARG A 231 1.82 -17.07 38.44
C ARG A 231 2.38 -17.63 37.14
N PHE A 232 2.46 -16.81 36.08
CA PHE A 232 3.13 -17.21 34.83
C PHE A 232 4.63 -17.46 35.03
N ALA A 233 5.31 -16.60 35.79
CA ALA A 233 6.73 -16.77 36.09
C ALA A 233 7.01 -18.04 36.91
N GLU A 234 6.20 -18.33 37.93
CA GLU A 234 6.33 -19.53 38.76
C GLU A 234 6.08 -20.82 37.98
N LEU A 235 5.02 -20.85 37.16
CA LEU A 235 4.61 -22.07 36.45
C LEU A 235 5.47 -22.37 35.23
N PHE A 236 5.90 -21.34 34.50
CA PHE A 236 6.53 -21.51 33.18
C PHE A 236 7.93 -20.88 33.09
N GLY A 237 8.40 -20.21 34.15
CA GLY A 237 9.72 -19.57 34.16
C GLY A 237 9.81 -18.32 33.30
N PHE A 238 8.68 -17.68 32.97
CA PHE A 238 8.72 -16.52 32.09
C PHE A 238 9.27 -15.26 32.76
N GLU A 239 10.08 -14.51 32.02
CA GLU A 239 10.60 -13.22 32.45
C GLU A 239 9.50 -12.13 32.37
N GLN A 240 9.35 -11.39 33.47
CA GLN A 240 8.40 -10.30 33.55
C GLN A 240 9.03 -8.98 33.15
N LYS A 241 8.33 -8.22 32.31
CA LYS A 241 8.66 -6.82 32.03
C LYS A 241 7.55 -5.90 32.52
N HIS A 242 7.85 -5.15 33.56
CA HIS A 242 6.92 -4.21 34.19
C HIS A 242 6.84 -2.90 33.39
N GLY A 243 5.64 -2.53 33.00
CA GLY A 243 5.32 -1.23 32.42
C GLY A 243 4.37 -0.42 33.29
N ASN A 244 4.03 0.79 32.82
CA ASN A 244 3.14 1.69 33.55
C ASN A 244 1.70 1.16 33.59
N SER A 245 1.18 0.71 32.44
CA SER A 245 -0.23 0.28 32.29
C SER A 245 -0.42 -1.24 32.28
N SER A 246 0.67 -1.99 32.17
CA SER A 246 0.65 -3.45 31.99
C SER A 246 1.95 -4.11 32.48
N ILE A 247 1.92 -5.43 32.60
CA ILE A 247 3.07 -6.29 32.84
C ILE A 247 3.12 -7.29 31.70
N PHE A 248 4.19 -7.30 30.91
CA PHE A 248 4.39 -8.36 29.94
C PHE A 248 4.91 -9.60 30.68
N ALA A 249 4.10 -10.65 30.71
CA ALA A 249 4.48 -11.95 31.27
C ALA A 249 5.24 -12.81 30.24
N SER A 250 5.20 -12.44 28.95
CA SER A 250 6.13 -12.89 27.91
C SER A 250 6.04 -11.90 26.75
N ALA A 251 6.80 -12.09 25.67
CA ALA A 251 6.66 -11.25 24.47
C ALA A 251 5.25 -11.29 23.84
N GLY A 252 4.48 -12.37 24.09
CA GLY A 252 3.14 -12.57 23.53
C GLY A 252 1.98 -12.41 24.53
N ILE A 253 2.25 -12.22 25.82
CA ILE A 253 1.24 -12.12 26.87
C ILE A 253 1.43 -10.80 27.62
N GLU A 254 0.48 -9.89 27.44
CA GLU A 254 0.40 -8.62 28.16
C GLU A 254 -0.71 -8.71 29.21
N ILE A 255 -0.39 -8.43 30.47
CA ILE A 255 -1.36 -8.42 31.57
C ILE A 255 -1.63 -6.97 31.93
N MET A 256 -2.85 -6.50 31.71
CA MET A 256 -3.24 -5.11 31.94
C MET A 256 -3.50 -4.86 33.42
N LYS A 257 -3.07 -3.71 33.96
CA LYS A 257 -3.24 -3.33 35.37
C LYS A 257 -4.64 -2.73 35.68
N GLY A 258 -5.62 -2.94 34.80
CA GLY A 258 -6.97 -2.40 34.89
C GLY A 258 -7.83 -2.83 33.70
N ALA A 259 -9.11 -2.44 33.71
CA ALA A 259 -10.02 -2.68 32.60
C ALA A 259 -9.60 -1.89 31.35
N GLY A 260 -8.95 -2.57 30.40
CA GLY A 260 -8.69 -2.06 29.05
C GLY A 260 -9.91 -2.17 28.14
N LEU A 261 -9.70 -1.96 26.84
CA LEU A 261 -10.73 -2.24 25.83
C LEU A 261 -10.95 -3.75 25.70
N GLY A 262 -12.15 -4.15 25.27
CA GLY A 262 -12.54 -5.55 25.06
C GLY A 262 -12.94 -6.26 26.34
N ALA A 263 -14.07 -6.99 26.31
CA ALA A 263 -14.52 -7.78 27.45
C ALA A 263 -13.52 -8.88 27.85
N SER A 264 -12.84 -9.47 26.86
CA SER A 264 -11.82 -10.51 27.02
C SER A 264 -10.39 -9.96 27.03
N GLY A 265 -10.21 -8.64 26.92
CA GLY A 265 -8.93 -8.00 26.67
C GLY A 265 -8.73 -7.62 25.20
N HIS A 266 -7.48 -7.55 24.75
CA HIS A 266 -7.16 -7.13 23.38
C HIS A 266 -6.26 -8.11 22.63
N ILE A 267 -6.33 -8.08 21.30
CA ILE A 267 -5.38 -8.79 20.43
C ILE A 267 -4.69 -7.77 19.54
N ALA A 268 -3.37 -7.73 19.65
CA ALA A 268 -2.52 -6.89 18.84
C ALA A 268 -2.12 -7.59 17.55
N ILE A 269 -2.38 -6.96 16.41
CA ILE A 269 -1.97 -7.44 15.09
C ILE A 269 -0.87 -6.53 14.54
N LYS A 270 0.34 -7.07 14.43
CA LYS A 270 1.47 -6.40 13.78
C LYS A 270 1.24 -6.29 12.28
N THR A 271 1.69 -5.19 11.69
CA THR A 271 1.73 -4.98 10.23
C THR A 271 2.98 -4.19 9.82
N ASN A 272 3.48 -4.43 8.61
CA ASN A 272 4.63 -3.72 8.06
C ASN A 272 4.33 -2.24 7.81
N TYR A 273 3.10 -1.89 7.41
CA TYR A 273 2.71 -0.53 7.01
C TYR A 273 1.30 -0.20 7.50
N ILE A 274 1.18 0.40 8.68
CA ILE A 274 -0.11 0.58 9.36
C ILE A 274 -1.12 1.39 8.55
N ASN A 275 -0.70 2.45 7.84
CA ASN A 275 -1.61 3.25 7.02
C ASN A 275 -2.16 2.45 5.83
N ARG A 276 -1.31 1.64 5.17
CA ARG A 276 -1.74 0.75 4.07
C ARG A 276 -2.65 -0.35 4.59
N ALA A 277 -2.34 -0.92 5.76
CA ALA A 277 -3.18 -1.91 6.41
C ALA A 277 -4.57 -1.36 6.75
N MET A 278 -4.65 -0.13 7.27
CA MET A 278 -5.93 0.53 7.50
C MET A 278 -6.71 0.75 6.21
N ALA A 279 -6.07 1.17 5.13
CA ALA A 279 -6.73 1.35 3.83
C ALA A 279 -7.28 0.01 3.30
N TYR A 280 -6.47 -1.04 3.33
CA TYR A 280 -6.88 -2.40 2.95
C TYR A 280 -8.07 -2.90 3.78
N LEU A 281 -8.02 -2.77 5.11
CA LEU A 281 -9.08 -3.26 5.99
C LEU A 281 -10.37 -2.43 5.86
N ARG A 282 -10.29 -1.13 5.55
CA ARG A 282 -11.47 -0.32 5.23
C ARG A 282 -12.18 -0.80 3.97
N CYS A 283 -11.43 -1.25 2.95
CA CYS A 283 -12.04 -1.89 1.77
C CYS A 283 -12.78 -3.19 2.12
N ALA A 284 -12.39 -3.87 3.21
CA ALA A 284 -13.09 -5.02 3.76
C ALA A 284 -14.20 -4.65 4.77
N GLY A 285 -14.50 -3.36 4.96
CA GLY A 285 -15.57 -2.88 5.85
C GLY A 285 -15.14 -2.55 7.28
N ALA A 286 -13.85 -2.68 7.63
CA ALA A 286 -13.39 -2.36 8.97
C ALA A 286 -13.38 -0.85 9.24
N GLU A 287 -13.83 -0.46 10.43
CA GLU A 287 -13.73 0.90 10.95
C GLU A 287 -12.70 1.01 12.06
N PHE A 288 -12.05 2.17 12.17
CA PHE A 288 -11.01 2.43 13.18
C PHE A 288 -11.44 3.52 14.15
N ASP A 289 -11.17 3.31 15.44
CA ASP A 289 -11.33 4.34 16.46
C ASP A 289 -10.08 5.20 16.53
N MET A 290 -10.12 6.35 15.83
CA MET A 290 -9.00 7.29 15.80
C MET A 290 -8.74 7.96 17.16
N GLY A 291 -9.67 7.90 18.13
CA GLY A 291 -9.44 8.35 19.50
C GLY A 291 -8.41 7.49 20.24
N THR A 292 -8.18 6.26 19.77
CA THR A 292 -7.18 5.33 20.33
C THR A 292 -5.82 5.40 19.63
N ALA A 293 -5.70 6.24 18.60
CA ALA A 293 -4.51 6.31 17.76
C ALA A 293 -3.28 6.77 18.58
N LYS A 294 -2.24 5.95 18.57
CA LYS A 294 -0.94 6.28 19.17
C LYS A 294 0.04 6.67 18.08
N TYR A 295 0.77 7.75 18.28
CA TYR A 295 1.77 8.26 17.34
C TYR A 295 3.15 8.28 17.99
N ASP A 296 4.21 8.13 17.18
CA ASP A 296 5.57 8.37 17.64
C ASP A 296 5.92 9.87 17.67
N GLU A 297 7.12 10.20 18.16
CA GLU A 297 7.63 11.57 18.26
C GLU A 297 7.69 12.32 16.91
N LYS A 298 7.69 11.58 15.79
CA LYS A 298 7.69 12.13 14.43
C LYS A 298 6.28 12.23 13.85
N GLY A 299 5.25 12.01 14.66
CA GLY A 299 3.84 12.03 14.25
C GLY A 299 3.41 10.84 13.40
N LYS A 300 4.20 9.75 13.35
CA LYS A 300 3.80 8.55 12.60
C LYS A 300 2.93 7.64 13.45
N LEU A 301 1.85 7.15 12.85
CA LEU A 301 0.94 6.22 13.52
C LEU A 301 1.68 4.94 13.91
N LYS A 302 1.51 4.51 15.17
CA LYS A 302 2.13 3.33 15.78
C LYS A 302 1.12 2.28 16.17
N ALA A 303 -0.07 2.68 16.61
CA ALA A 303 -1.14 1.75 16.92
C ALA A 303 -2.51 2.41 16.78
N VAL A 304 -3.53 1.63 16.45
CA VAL A 304 -4.93 2.09 16.40
C VAL A 304 -5.88 0.90 16.54
N TYR A 305 -6.93 1.06 17.34
CA TYR A 305 -7.97 0.04 17.51
C TYR A 305 -8.99 0.07 16.37
N LEU A 306 -9.52 -1.11 16.05
CA LEU A 306 -10.77 -1.23 15.31
C LEU A 306 -11.92 -0.78 16.23
N LYS A 307 -13.01 -0.30 15.63
CA LYS A 307 -14.23 0.00 16.41
C LYS A 307 -14.99 -1.26 16.83
N GLU A 308 -14.86 -2.33 16.05
CA GLU A 308 -15.50 -3.61 16.35
C GLU A 308 -14.62 -4.48 17.27
N GLU A 309 -15.26 -5.40 17.98
CA GLU A 309 -14.62 -6.46 18.72
C GLU A 309 -14.78 -7.79 18.00
N ILE A 310 -13.76 -8.65 18.05
CA ILE A 310 -13.81 -10.00 17.48
C ILE A 310 -13.68 -11.01 18.62
N GLY A 311 -14.74 -11.79 18.84
CA GLY A 311 -14.76 -12.79 19.93
C GLY A 311 -14.66 -12.19 21.34
N GLY A 312 -15.14 -10.95 21.52
CA GLY A 312 -15.02 -10.20 22.78
C GLY A 312 -13.64 -9.58 23.04
N PHE A 313 -12.72 -9.68 22.09
CA PHE A 313 -11.44 -8.97 22.14
C PHE A 313 -11.50 -7.68 21.33
N ALA A 314 -10.97 -6.61 21.90
CA ALA A 314 -10.65 -5.42 21.14
C ALA A 314 -9.45 -5.72 20.23
N ILE A 315 -9.54 -5.40 18.95
CA ILE A 315 -8.46 -5.65 17.99
C ILE A 315 -7.77 -4.33 17.68
N HIS A 316 -6.44 -4.31 17.73
CA HIS A 316 -5.68 -3.14 17.29
C HIS A 316 -4.53 -3.50 16.38
N LEU A 317 -4.30 -2.63 15.40
CA LEU A 317 -3.10 -2.69 14.58
C LEU A 317 -1.94 -2.10 15.35
N VAL A 318 -0.77 -2.70 15.17
CA VAL A 318 0.51 -2.19 15.66
C VAL A 318 1.51 -2.16 14.52
N GLN A 319 2.14 -1.02 14.31
CA GLN A 319 3.24 -0.86 13.37
C GLN A 319 4.45 -1.69 13.85
N LYS A 320 5.00 -2.55 12.98
CA LYS A 320 6.26 -3.25 13.25
C LYS A 320 7.43 -2.27 13.40
#